data_AF-A0A662BQ02-F1
#
_entry.id   AF-A0A662BQ02-F1
#
_cell.length_a   1.000
_cell.length_b   1.000
_cell.length_c   1.000
_cell.angle_alpha   90.00
_cell.angle_beta   90.00
_cell.angle_gamma   90.00
#
_symmetry.space_group_name_H-M   'P 1'
#
loop_
_entity.id
_entity.type
_entity.pdbx_description
1 polymer ?
#
loop_
_entity_poly.entity_id
_entity_poly.type
_entity_poly.pdbx_seq_one_letter_code
_entity_poly.pdbx_strand_id
1 'polypeptide(L)'
;VNECNELIDDLFLKLQKKSYDNAYLYYKIGQYKAAAVALKSSLDNYPNSGYREDILYLIIKSKYIFALNSAYGKTTERLNEALIGYRIFVKSYPDSDYMKELLKIEKDINTKLEFLN
;
A
#
# COMPACT_ATOMS: atom_id res chain seq x y z
N VAL A 1 -22.24 20.76 -22.97
CA VAL A 1 -22.29 20.19 -21.60
C VAL A 1 -21.53 18.86 -21.52
N ASN A 2 -21.68 17.96 -22.50
CA ASN A 2 -20.96 16.67 -22.50
C ASN A 2 -19.42 16.80 -22.53
N GLU A 3 -18.88 17.67 -23.40
CA GLU A 3 -17.42 17.86 -23.53
C GLU A 3 -16.75 18.38 -22.25
N CYS A 4 -17.42 19.27 -21.49
CA CYS A 4 -16.89 19.75 -20.22
C CYS A 4 -16.80 18.63 -19.17
N ASN A 5 -17.79 17.73 -19.13
CA ASN A 5 -17.79 16.61 -18.20
C ASN A 5 -16.70 15.60 -18.56
N GLU A 6 -16.52 15.30 -19.85
CA GLU A 6 -15.44 14.44 -20.34
C GLU A 6 -14.05 15.01 -19.98
N LEU A 7 -13.87 16.33 -20.14
CA LEU A 7 -12.63 17.01 -19.74
C LEU A 7 -12.39 16.95 -18.23
N ILE A 8 -13.43 17.09 -17.41
CA ILE A 8 -13.32 16.98 -15.95
C ILE A 8 -12.91 15.56 -15.56
N ASP A 9 -13.51 14.54 -16.18
CA ASP A 9 -13.17 13.15 -15.90
C ASP A 9 -11.72 12.82 -16.28
N ASP A 10 -11.26 13.27 -17.45
CA ASP A 10 -9.87 13.13 -17.89
C ASP A 10 -8.88 13.81 -16.92
N LEU A 11 -9.21 15.03 -16.48
CA LEU A 11 -8.40 15.73 -15.47
C LEU A 11 -8.38 14.98 -14.14
N PHE A 12 -9.51 14.40 -13.72
CA PHE A 12 -9.59 13.63 -12.49
C PHE A 12 -8.73 12.35 -12.58
N LEU A 13 -8.77 11.64 -13.71
CA LEU A 13 -7.91 10.48 -13.97
C LEU A 13 -6.41 10.85 -13.95
N LYS A 14 -6.04 12.00 -14.54
CA LYS A 14 -4.67 12.51 -14.51
C LYS A 14 -4.21 12.84 -13.09
N LEU A 15 -5.08 13.41 -12.25
CA LEU A 15 -4.78 13.70 -10.85
C LEU A 15 -4.57 12.42 -10.04
N GLN A 16 -5.44 11.42 -10.21
CA GLN A 16 -5.29 10.11 -9.57
C GLN A 16 -3.95 9.46 -9.95
N LYS A 17 -3.65 9.40 -11.25
CA LYS A 17 -2.39 8.83 -11.76
C LYS A 17 -1.18 9.58 -11.20
N LYS A 18 -1.20 10.91 -11.21
CA LYS A 18 -0.11 11.73 -10.67
C LYS A 18 0.13 11.45 -9.18
N SER A 19 -0.95 11.35 -8.40
CA SER A 19 -0.90 11.04 -6.97
C SER A 19 -0.29 9.66 -6.72
N TYR A 20 -0.74 8.65 -7.47
CA TYR A 20 -0.20 7.30 -7.43
C TYR A 20 1.29 7.26 -7.81
N ASP A 21 1.67 7.85 -8.95
CA ASP A 21 3.05 7.82 -9.45
C ASP A 21 4.02 8.51 -8.48
N ASN A 22 3.60 9.61 -7.84
CA ASN A 22 4.40 10.29 -6.82
C ASN A 22 4.65 9.38 -5.60
N ALA A 23 3.60 8.71 -5.12
CA ALA A 23 3.69 7.80 -4.00
C ALA A 23 4.52 6.54 -4.35
N TYR A 24 4.36 6.01 -5.56
CA TYR A 24 5.13 4.90 -6.09
C TYR A 24 6.61 5.24 -6.25
N LEU A 25 6.96 6.48 -6.61
CA LEU A 25 8.35 6.92 -6.68
C LEU A 25 9.07 6.72 -5.35
N TYR A 26 8.47 7.11 -4.23
CA TYR A 26 9.05 6.88 -2.89
C TYR A 26 9.34 5.40 -2.65
N TYR A 27 8.43 4.51 -3.07
CA TYR A 27 8.65 3.07 -2.97
C TYR A 27 9.87 2.64 -3.80
N LYS A 28 9.96 3.11 -5.05
CA LYS A 28 11.04 2.76 -5.99
C LYS A 28 12.41 3.21 -5.55
N ILE A 29 12.51 4.35 -4.86
CA ILE A 29 13.78 4.87 -4.32
C ILE A 29 14.06 4.38 -2.89
N GLY A 30 13.30 3.41 -2.38
CA GLY A 30 13.54 2.79 -1.07
C GLY A 30 13.07 3.60 0.14
N GLN A 31 12.32 4.69 -0.07
CA GLN A 31 11.77 5.54 0.98
C GLN A 31 10.46 4.96 1.51
N TYR A 32 10.49 3.74 2.05
CA TYR A 32 9.28 2.95 2.34
C TYR A 32 8.33 3.58 3.36
N LYS A 33 8.85 4.27 4.39
CA LYS A 33 8.00 5.03 5.33
C LYS A 33 7.23 6.13 4.60
N ALA A 34 7.92 6.90 3.76
CA ALA A 34 7.30 7.97 2.98
C ALA A 34 6.31 7.40 1.95
N ALA A 35 6.66 6.28 1.31
CA ALA A 35 5.79 5.58 0.37
C ALA A 35 4.47 5.17 1.04
N ALA A 36 4.51 4.51 2.19
CA ALA A 36 3.30 4.09 2.90
C ALA A 36 2.38 5.28 3.26
N VAL A 37 2.97 6.42 3.65
CA VAL A 37 2.21 7.65 3.95
C VAL A 37 1.61 8.24 2.68
N ALA A 38 2.41 8.44 1.63
CA ALA A 38 1.96 9.04 0.37
C ALA A 38 0.90 8.18 -0.34
N LEU A 39 1.06 6.85 -0.32
CA LEU A 39 0.10 5.90 -0.87
C LEU A 39 -1.24 5.96 -0.12
N LYS A 40 -1.19 6.03 1.22
CA LYS A 40 -2.40 6.21 2.03
C LYS A 40 -3.09 7.54 1.72
N SER A 41 -2.34 8.64 1.62
CA SER A 41 -2.90 9.93 1.20
C SER A 41 -3.52 9.87 -0.20
N SER A 42 -2.91 9.14 -1.14
CA SER A 42 -3.50 8.91 -2.46
C SER A 42 -4.82 8.15 -2.38
N LEU A 43 -4.90 7.15 -1.52
CA LEU A 43 -6.12 6.37 -1.27
C LEU A 43 -7.22 7.23 -0.63
N ASP A 44 -6.86 8.08 0.33
CA ASP A 44 -7.81 8.94 1.05
C ASP A 44 -8.37 10.04 0.12
N ASN A 45 -7.54 10.59 -0.76
CA ASN A 45 -7.96 11.61 -1.74
C ASN A 45 -8.75 11.02 -2.92
N TYR A 46 -8.45 9.78 -3.31
CA TYR A 46 -9.05 9.11 -4.46
C TYR A 46 -9.52 7.69 -4.13
N PRO A 47 -10.53 7.54 -3.25
CA PRO A 47 -10.94 6.24 -2.72
C PRO A 47 -11.47 5.27 -3.79
N ASN A 48 -12.02 5.79 -4.89
CA ASN A 48 -12.56 5.04 -6.02
C ASN A 48 -11.57 4.94 -7.20
N SER A 49 -10.29 5.24 -6.98
CA SER A 49 -9.30 5.15 -8.05
C SER A 49 -9.12 3.73 -8.55
N GLY A 50 -8.91 3.57 -9.86
CA GLY A 50 -8.51 2.29 -10.45
C GLY A 50 -7.20 1.74 -9.89
N TYR A 51 -6.33 2.59 -9.31
CA TYR A 51 -5.08 2.18 -8.67
C TYR A 51 -5.26 1.66 -7.23
N ARG A 52 -6.49 1.58 -6.72
CA ARG A 52 -6.77 1.25 -5.32
C ARG A 52 -6.12 -0.07 -4.86
N GLU A 53 -6.24 -1.11 -5.68
CA GLU A 53 -5.67 -2.43 -5.40
C GLU A 53 -4.13 -2.36 -5.30
N ASP A 54 -3.49 -1.81 -6.33
CA ASP A 54 -2.03 -1.58 -6.37
C ASP A 54 -1.54 -0.76 -5.17
N ILE A 55 -2.26 0.30 -4.81
CA ILE A 55 -1.94 1.17 -3.68
C ILE A 55 -1.93 0.37 -2.38
N LEU A 56 -2.97 -0.44 -2.12
CA LEU A 56 -3.06 -1.23 -0.90
C LEU A 56 -1.95 -2.28 -0.83
N TYR A 57 -1.66 -2.96 -1.95
CA TYR A 57 -0.54 -3.88 -2.06
C TYR A 57 0.80 -3.20 -1.74
N LEU A 58 1.06 -2.03 -2.33
CA LEU A 58 2.29 -1.27 -2.10
C LEU A 58 2.39 -0.73 -0.67
N ILE A 59 1.28 -0.37 -0.02
CA ILE A 59 1.27 0.03 1.39
C ILE A 59 1.75 -1.14 2.27
N ILE A 60 1.24 -2.35 2.05
CA ILE A 60 1.62 -3.53 2.83
C ILE A 60 3.11 -3.80 2.65
N LYS A 61 3.60 -3.82 1.40
CA LYS A 61 5.02 -4.04 1.10
C LYS A 61 5.91 -2.97 1.71
N SER A 62 5.51 -1.71 1.59
CA SER A 62 6.25 -0.58 2.18
C SER A 62 6.35 -0.72 3.69
N LYS A 63 5.25 -1.02 4.37
CA LYS A 63 5.22 -1.21 5.83
C LYS A 63 6.06 -2.39 6.26
N TYR A 64 5.94 -3.52 5.56
CA TYR A 64 6.72 -4.72 5.84
C TYR A 64 8.22 -4.46 5.70
N ILE A 65 8.69 -3.91 4.57
CA ILE A 65 10.12 -3.61 4.37
C ILE A 65 10.61 -2.57 5.38
N PHE A 66 9.78 -1.57 5.70
CA PHE A 66 10.11 -0.60 6.76
C PHE A 66 10.26 -1.29 8.13
N ALA A 67 9.38 -2.23 8.46
CA ALA A 67 9.45 -3.02 9.69
C ALA A 67 10.74 -3.83 9.77
N LEU A 68 11.17 -4.48 8.67
CA LEU A 68 12.42 -5.25 8.64
C LEU A 68 13.67 -4.39 8.89
N ASN A 69 13.64 -3.12 8.49
CA ASN A 69 14.74 -2.17 8.68
C ASN A 69 14.62 -1.37 9.99
N SER A 70 13.74 -1.80 10.90
CA SER A 70 13.48 -1.11 12.16
C SER A 70 14.38 -1.60 13.29
N ALA A 71 14.62 -0.72 14.27
CA ALA A 71 15.20 -1.15 15.55
C ALA A 71 14.23 -2.10 16.27
N TYR A 72 14.79 -3.08 17.00
CA TYR A 72 14.06 -4.17 17.67
C TYR A 72 12.77 -3.73 18.36
N GLY A 73 12.82 -2.69 19.19
CA GLY A 73 11.67 -2.19 19.95
C GLY A 73 10.51 -1.62 19.13
N LYS A 74 10.68 -1.40 17.82
CA LYS A 74 9.64 -0.90 16.90
C LYS A 74 9.19 -1.94 15.88
N THR A 75 9.92 -3.05 15.75
CA THR A 75 9.68 -4.05 14.72
C THR A 75 8.32 -4.73 14.91
N THR A 76 8.01 -5.16 16.14
CA THR A 76 6.73 -5.84 16.46
C THR A 76 5.50 -5.00 16.08
N GLU A 77 5.48 -3.72 16.47
CA GLU A 77 4.39 -2.80 16.13
C GLU A 77 4.24 -2.65 14.61
N ARG A 78 5.34 -2.41 13.89
CA ARG A 78 5.34 -2.18 12.44
C ARG A 78 4.98 -3.43 11.63
N LEU A 79 5.39 -4.61 12.09
CA LEU A 79 4.97 -5.89 11.51
C LEU A 79 3.45 -6.10 11.68
N ASN A 80 2.89 -5.77 12.85
CA ASN A 80 1.45 -5.82 13.07
C ASN A 80 0.69 -4.83 12.17
N GLU A 81 1.23 -3.63 11.93
CA GLU A 81 0.61 -2.69 10.97
C GLU A 81 0.56 -3.22 9.54
N ALA A 82 1.60 -3.95 9.10
CA ALA A 82 1.60 -4.59 7.79
C ALA A 82 0.56 -5.72 7.72
N LEU A 83 0.43 -6.50 8.80
CA LEU A 83 -0.56 -7.58 8.92
C LEU A 83 -2.01 -7.07 8.90
N ILE A 84 -2.28 -5.91 9.54
CA ILE A 84 -3.59 -5.24 9.43
C ILE A 84 -3.88 -4.87 7.97
N GLY A 85 -2.90 -4.32 7.26
CA GLY A 85 -3.03 -3.99 5.84
C GLY A 85 -3.36 -5.23 5.00
N TYR A 86 -2.66 -6.35 5.23
CA TYR A 86 -2.94 -7.63 4.58
C TYR A 86 -4.39 -8.08 4.78
N ARG A 87 -4.90 -8.06 6.03
CA ARG A 87 -6.29 -8.47 6.33
C ARG A 87 -7.32 -7.61 5.60
N ILE A 88 -7.07 -6.30 5.50
CA ILE A 88 -7.92 -5.38 4.73
C ILE A 88 -7.88 -5.74 3.24
N PHE A 89 -6.69 -6.03 2.71
CA PHE A 89 -6.51 -6.40 1.31
C PHE A 89 -7.25 -7.69 0.96
N VAL A 90 -7.08 -8.76 1.72
CA VAL A 90 -7.77 -10.05 1.47
C VAL A 90 -9.28 -9.90 1.47
N LYS A 91 -9.83 -9.08 2.39
CA LYS A 91 -11.26 -8.79 2.42
C LYS A 91 -11.74 -8.01 1.20
N SER A 92 -10.88 -7.17 0.63
CA SER A 92 -11.25 -6.27 -0.48
C SER A 92 -10.99 -6.90 -1.86
N TYR A 93 -9.95 -7.72 -1.98
CA TYR A 93 -9.43 -8.29 -3.23
C TYR A 93 -8.99 -9.75 -3.02
N PRO A 94 -9.93 -10.67 -2.74
CA PRO A 94 -9.61 -12.07 -2.46
C PRO A 94 -8.96 -12.79 -3.65
N ASP A 95 -9.31 -12.40 -4.88
CA ASP A 95 -8.87 -13.04 -6.12
C ASP A 95 -7.72 -12.28 -6.82
N SER A 96 -7.05 -11.38 -6.11
CA SER A 96 -5.95 -10.57 -6.64
C SER A 96 -4.75 -11.40 -7.08
N ASP A 97 -4.10 -10.98 -8.17
CA ASP A 97 -2.80 -11.52 -8.60
C ASP A 97 -1.70 -11.30 -7.55
N TYR A 98 -1.84 -10.29 -6.68
CA TYR A 98 -0.91 -10.02 -5.59
C TYR A 98 -1.02 -11.00 -4.42
N MET A 99 -2.09 -11.79 -4.35
CA MET A 99 -2.41 -12.64 -3.20
C MET A 99 -1.28 -13.61 -2.86
N LYS A 100 -0.66 -14.21 -3.89
CA LYS A 100 0.45 -15.16 -3.72
C LYS A 100 1.65 -14.55 -3.01
N GLU A 101 1.97 -13.28 -3.28
CA GLU A 101 3.08 -12.59 -2.63
C GLU A 101 2.69 -12.14 -1.23
N LEU A 102 1.48 -11.60 -1.06
CA LEU A 102 0.98 -11.13 0.22
C LEU A 102 0.86 -12.26 1.25
N LEU A 103 0.49 -13.47 0.83
CA LEU A 103 0.50 -14.67 1.69
C LEU A 103 1.92 -15.04 2.16
N LYS A 104 2.93 -14.87 1.31
CA LYS A 104 4.33 -15.11 1.71
C LYS A 104 4.79 -14.08 2.74
N ILE A 105 4.44 -12.82 2.53
CA ILE A 105 4.73 -11.74 3.47
C ILE A 105 4.05 -12.01 4.81
N GLU A 106 2.78 -12.39 4.81
CA GLU A 106 2.03 -12.71 6.03
C GLU A 106 2.67 -13.85 6.83
N LYS A 107 3.04 -14.94 6.15
CA LYS A 107 3.71 -16.07 6.78
C LYS A 107 5.05 -15.66 7.41
N ASP A 108 5.86 -14.87 6.70
CA ASP A 108 7.13 -14.38 7.21
C ASP A 108 6.95 -13.43 8.41
N ILE A 109 5.94 -12.55 8.38
CA ILE A 109 5.57 -11.70 9.50
C ILE A 109 5.28 -12.55 10.74
N ASN A 110 4.44 -13.57 10.62
CA ASN A 110 4.07 -14.43 11.76
C ASN A 110 5.29 -15.15 12.34
N THR A 111 6.12 -15.75 11.48
CA THR A 111 7.36 -16.40 11.92
C THR A 111 8.29 -15.42 12.66
N LYS A 112 8.44 -14.19 12.16
CA LYS A 112 9.27 -13.17 12.85
C LYS A 112 8.68 -12.75 14.19
N LEU A 113 7.36 -12.59 14.28
CA LEU A 113 6.68 -12.25 15.53
C LEU A 113 6.87 -13.34 16.59
N GLU A 114 6.88 -14.62 16.21
CA GLU A 114 7.19 -15.73 17.11
C GLU A 114 8.60 -15.64 17.70
N PHE A 115 9.59 -15.19 16.92
CA PHE A 115 10.97 -15.01 17.39
C PHE A 115 11.20 -13.73 18.23
N LEU A 116 10.29 -12.76 18.16
CA LEU A 116 10.39 -11.49 18.89
C LEU A 116 9.71 -11.55 20.27
N ASN A 117 8.92 -12.60 20.51
CA ASN A 117 8.28 -12.92 21.79
C ASN A 117 9.19 -13.80 22.64
#